data_AF-A0A2V8EJE9-F1
#
_entry.id   AF-A0A2V8EJE9-F1
#
_cell.length_a   1.000
_cell.length_b   1.000
_cell.length_c   1.000
_cell.angle_alpha   90.00
_cell.angle_beta   90.00
_cell.angle_gamma   90.00
#
_symmetry.space_group_name_H-M   'P 1'
#
loop_
_entity.id
_entity.type
_entity.pdbx_description
1 polymer ?
#
loop_
_entity_poly.entity_id
_entity_poly.type
_entity_poly.pdbx_seq_one_letter_code
_entity_poly.pdbx_strand_id
1 'polypeptide(L)'
;MPASFTDDVDLMIEETTAAGRDGVGCIVDGGHPDMDRDLGALKRIAADSGVLVVASGGFYMQRNYPPDIAAKSADQIADDLVRDAREQRLGAFGEIGQQGGVLTDDARKVFAAVAKA
;
A
#
# COMPACT_ATOMS: atom_id res chain seq x y z
N MET A 1 -16.39 -17.13 9.75
CA MET A 1 -16.10 -16.86 8.33
C MET A 1 -15.60 -15.43 8.26
N PRO A 2 -14.40 -15.20 7.73
CA PRO A 2 -13.88 -13.84 7.56
C PRO A 2 -14.76 -13.04 6.59
N ALA A 3 -14.76 -11.72 6.71
CA ALA A 3 -15.62 -10.85 5.91
C ALA A 3 -15.16 -10.79 4.43
N SER A 4 -13.85 -10.86 4.22
CA SER A 4 -13.17 -11.05 2.94
C SER A 4 -12.19 -12.22 3.01
N PHE A 5 -11.90 -12.87 1.88
CA PHE A 5 -10.80 -13.84 1.79
C PHE A 5 -9.45 -13.25 2.22
N THR A 6 -9.25 -11.94 1.99
CA THR A 6 -8.03 -11.21 2.36
C THR A 6 -7.89 -10.98 3.87
N ASP A 7 -8.97 -11.14 4.65
CA ASP A 7 -8.92 -11.02 6.12
C ASP A 7 -8.48 -12.35 6.76
N ASP A 8 -8.46 -13.43 5.98
CA ASP A 8 -8.00 -14.74 6.42
C ASP A 8 -6.48 -14.85 6.24
N VAL A 9 -5.73 -14.42 7.26
CA VAL A 9 -4.26 -14.42 7.21
C VAL A 9 -3.70 -15.84 7.02
N ASP A 10 -4.37 -16.87 7.55
CA ASP A 10 -3.92 -18.26 7.41
C ASP A 10 -4.07 -18.73 5.95
N LEU A 11 -5.19 -18.39 5.30
CA LEU A 11 -5.36 -18.61 3.86
C LEU A 11 -4.33 -17.82 3.04
N MET A 12 -4.05 -16.56 3.37
CA MET A 12 -3.05 -15.77 2.66
C MET A 12 -1.63 -16.36 2.79
N ILE A 13 -1.29 -16.96 3.93
CA ILE A 13 -0.04 -17.71 4.11
C ILE A 13 -0.01 -18.94 3.19
N GLU A 14 -1.10 -19.71 3.11
CA GLU A 14 -1.20 -20.88 2.25
C GLU A 14 -0.99 -20.52 0.78
N GLU A 15 -1.72 -19.52 0.28
CA GLU A 15 -1.64 -19.06 -1.11
C GLU A 15 -0.26 -18.46 -1.44
N THR A 16 0.33 -17.69 -0.51
CA THR A 16 1.68 -17.15 -0.69
C THR A 16 2.74 -18.26 -0.70
N THR A 17 2.57 -19.29 0.13
CA THR A 17 3.46 -20.47 0.14
C THR A 17 3.37 -21.23 -1.18
N ALA A 18 2.16 -21.41 -1.72
CA ALA A 18 1.95 -22.03 -3.03
C ALA A 18 2.65 -21.22 -4.14
N ALA A 19 2.48 -19.89 -4.15
CA ALA A 19 3.19 -19.02 -5.08
C ALA A 19 4.72 -19.12 -4.96
N GLY A 20 5.24 -19.23 -3.73
CA GLY A 20 6.67 -19.44 -3.47
C GLY A 20 7.19 -20.77 -4.05
N ARG A 21 6.40 -21.85 -3.98
CA ARG A 21 6.73 -23.15 -4.59
C ARG A 21 6.80 -23.07 -6.12
N ASP A 22 6.02 -22.19 -6.72
CA ASP A 22 6.03 -21.91 -8.17
C ASP A 22 7.14 -20.94 -8.58
N GLY A 23 7.96 -20.46 -7.63
CA GLY A 23 9.15 -19.64 -7.90
C GLY A 23 8.98 -18.15 -7.65
N VAL A 24 7.86 -17.71 -7.06
CA VAL A 24 7.70 -16.30 -6.64
C VAL A 24 8.62 -16.00 -5.46
N GLY A 25 9.62 -15.15 -5.69
CA GLY A 25 10.59 -14.77 -4.65
C GLY A 25 10.20 -13.53 -3.83
N CYS A 26 9.29 -12.69 -4.34
CA CYS A 26 8.90 -11.44 -3.70
C CYS A 26 7.52 -10.98 -4.16
N ILE A 27 6.72 -10.47 -3.24
CA ILE A 27 5.43 -9.82 -3.46
C ILE A 27 5.52 -8.39 -2.94
N VAL A 28 5.05 -7.43 -3.73
CA VAL A 28 4.86 -6.05 -3.27
C VAL A 28 3.37 -5.88 -2.99
N ASP A 29 3.04 -5.63 -1.72
CA ASP A 29 1.67 -5.29 -1.32
C ASP A 29 1.32 -3.91 -1.88
N GLY A 30 0.13 -3.79 -2.48
CA GLY A 30 -0.40 -2.52 -2.99
C GLY A 30 -1.29 -1.79 -1.99
N GLY A 31 -1.45 -2.34 -0.78
CA GLY A 31 -2.30 -1.80 0.26
C GLY A 31 -1.77 -0.52 0.89
N HIS A 32 -2.70 0.31 1.35
CA HIS A 32 -2.42 1.59 2.00
C HIS A 32 -3.21 1.71 3.31
N PRO A 33 -2.86 2.68 4.18
CA PRO A 33 -3.69 3.01 5.34
C PRO A 33 -5.15 3.33 5.00
N ASP A 34 -5.43 3.94 3.83
CA ASP A 34 -6.79 4.24 3.35
C ASP A 34 -7.54 3.03 2.74
N MET A 35 -6.92 1.85 2.79
CA MET A 35 -7.46 0.55 2.38
C MET A 35 -7.46 -0.48 3.52
N ASP A 36 -7.36 -0.03 4.77
CA ASP A 36 -7.33 -0.90 5.97
C ASP A 36 -6.15 -1.90 6.00
N ARG A 37 -5.03 -1.57 5.35
CA ARG A 37 -3.83 -2.42 5.31
C ARG A 37 -3.29 -2.74 6.72
N ASP A 38 -3.08 -4.02 6.99
CA ASP A 38 -2.46 -4.52 8.23
C ASP A 38 -0.98 -4.94 8.03
N LEU A 39 -0.05 -4.12 8.52
CA LEU A 39 1.39 -4.41 8.48
C LEU A 39 1.79 -5.62 9.34
N GLY A 40 1.05 -5.91 10.41
CA GLY A 40 1.24 -7.10 11.24
C GLY A 40 0.93 -8.37 10.46
N ALA A 41 -0.19 -8.37 9.73
CA ALA A 41 -0.57 -9.46 8.84
C ALA A 41 0.49 -9.69 7.75
N LEU A 42 0.97 -8.63 7.07
CA LEU A 42 2.02 -8.76 6.04
C LEU A 42 3.32 -9.34 6.58
N LYS A 43 3.74 -8.93 7.79
CA LYS A 43 4.91 -9.51 8.46
C LYS A 43 4.73 -10.99 8.74
N ARG A 44 3.54 -11.39 9.21
CA ARG A 44 3.22 -12.79 9.47
C ARG A 44 3.22 -13.61 8.19
N ILE A 45 2.59 -13.11 7.12
CA ILE A 45 2.58 -13.75 5.80
C ILE A 45 4.01 -13.98 5.31
N ALA A 46 4.86 -12.95 5.36
CA ALA A 46 6.26 -13.07 4.93
C ALA A 46 7.04 -14.11 5.76
N ALA A 47 6.89 -14.08 7.08
CA ALA A 47 7.60 -14.98 7.98
C ALA A 47 7.18 -16.45 7.80
N ASP A 48 5.88 -16.70 7.71
CA ASP A 48 5.33 -18.06 7.74
C ASP A 48 5.33 -18.71 6.34
N SER A 49 5.24 -17.93 5.25
CA SER A 49 5.33 -18.45 3.87
C SER A 49 6.75 -18.59 3.34
N GLY A 50 7.70 -17.82 3.89
CA GLY A 50 9.07 -17.73 3.38
C GLY A 50 9.24 -16.89 2.10
N VAL A 51 8.18 -16.26 1.59
CA VAL A 51 8.24 -15.31 0.47
C VAL A 51 8.47 -13.90 1.00
N LEU A 52 9.34 -13.13 0.33
CA LEU A 52 9.56 -11.73 0.70
C LEU A 52 8.29 -10.90 0.43
N VAL A 53 7.89 -10.09 1.40
CA VAL A 53 6.77 -9.14 1.23
C VAL A 53 7.28 -7.72 1.45
N VAL A 54 7.06 -6.85 0.47
CA VAL A 54 7.34 -5.42 0.55
C VAL A 54 6.03 -4.69 0.77
N ALA A 55 5.85 -4.07 1.94
CA ALA A 55 4.74 -3.17 2.17
C ALA A 55 4.97 -1.83 1.47
N SER A 56 3.92 -1.26 0.89
CA SER A 56 3.94 0.03 0.22
C SER A 56 3.29 1.13 1.06
N GLY A 57 3.46 2.38 0.66
CA GLY A 57 2.67 3.52 1.11
C GLY A 57 2.13 4.31 -0.07
N GLY A 58 1.34 5.35 0.18
CA GLY A 58 0.69 6.10 -0.89
C GLY A 58 -0.77 6.38 -0.58
N PHE A 59 -1.50 6.74 -1.63
CA PHE A 59 -2.92 7.04 -1.60
C PHE A 59 -3.56 6.49 -2.85
N TYR A 60 -4.73 5.86 -2.71
CA TYR A 60 -5.40 5.27 -3.84
C TYR A 60 -6.24 6.28 -4.62
N MET A 61 -7.57 6.21 -4.53
CA MET A 61 -8.48 7.12 -5.22
C MET A 61 -8.87 8.28 -4.33
N GLN A 62 -9.18 9.45 -4.92
CA GLN A 62 -9.53 10.65 -4.15
C GLN A 62 -10.69 10.44 -3.14
N ARG A 63 -11.63 9.53 -3.43
CA ARG A 63 -12.71 9.16 -2.51
C ARG A 63 -12.22 8.54 -1.18
N ASN A 64 -10.99 8.01 -1.17
CA ASN A 64 -10.33 7.38 -0.04
C ASN A 64 -9.31 8.31 0.63
N TYR A 65 -9.01 9.47 0.04
CA TYR A 65 -8.00 10.38 0.59
C TYR A 65 -8.40 10.85 1.99
N PRO A 66 -7.44 10.93 2.93
CA PRO A 66 -7.64 11.63 4.18
C PRO A 66 -8.15 13.06 3.94
N PRO A 67 -9.06 13.59 4.78
CA PRO A 67 -9.69 14.89 4.56
C PRO A 67 -8.71 16.07 4.46
N ASP A 68 -7.51 15.94 5.03
CA ASP A 68 -6.47 16.97 5.04
C ASP A 68 -5.66 17.03 3.74
N ILE A 69 -5.74 16.04 2.84
CA ILE A 69 -5.04 16.06 1.55
C ILE A 69 -5.42 17.29 0.73
N ALA A 70 -6.69 17.71 0.75
CA ALA A 70 -7.14 18.89 0.04
C ALA A 70 -6.41 20.18 0.49
N ALA A 71 -6.07 20.28 1.79
CA ALA A 71 -5.42 21.44 2.37
C ALA A 71 -3.88 21.43 2.27
N LYS A 72 -3.26 20.28 1.97
CA LYS A 72 -1.81 20.15 1.84
C LYS A 72 -1.30 20.52 0.45
N SER A 73 -0.05 20.98 0.39
CA SER A 73 0.72 21.09 -0.85
C SER A 73 1.31 19.73 -1.26
N ALA A 74 1.77 19.61 -2.50
CA ALA A 74 2.47 18.40 -2.95
C ALA A 74 3.76 18.12 -2.15
N ASP A 75 4.47 19.17 -1.72
CA ASP A 75 5.69 19.00 -0.91
C ASP A 75 5.37 18.46 0.48
N GLN A 76 4.33 18.99 1.13
CA GLN A 76 3.88 18.48 2.43
C GLN A 76 3.45 17.01 2.37
N ILE A 77 2.75 16.62 1.29
CA ILE A 77 2.36 15.22 1.08
C ILE A 77 3.60 14.35 0.83
N ALA A 78 4.59 14.84 0.09
CA ALA A 78 5.84 14.10 -0.15
C ALA A 78 6.62 13.90 1.16
N ASP A 79 6.74 14.94 1.99
CA ASP A 79 7.38 14.85 3.31
C ASP A 79 6.67 13.83 4.21
N ASP A 80 5.34 13.80 4.20
CA ASP A 80 4.54 12.80 4.90
C ASP A 80 4.83 11.38 4.41
N LEU A 81 4.84 11.16 3.08
CA LEU A 81 5.15 9.86 2.48
C LEU A 81 6.56 9.37 2.86
N VAL A 82 7.57 10.25 2.81
CA VAL A 82 8.95 9.90 3.19
C VAL A 82 9.06 9.58 4.68
N ARG A 83 8.40 10.35 5.55
CA ARG A 83 8.36 10.08 6.98
C ARG A 83 7.74 8.71 7.24
N ASP A 84 6.55 8.46 6.69
CA ASP A 84 5.81 7.22 6.92
C ASP A 84 6.59 6.01 6.37
N ALA A 85 7.24 6.15 5.21
CA ALA A 85 8.11 5.11 4.64
C ALA A 85 9.29 4.79 5.56
N ARG A 86 9.90 5.78 6.20
CA ARG A 86 11.01 5.57 7.15
C ARG A 86 10.53 4.92 8.45
N GLU A 87 9.45 5.41 9.02
CA GLU A 87 8.91 4.94 10.30
C GLU A 87 8.35 3.51 10.19
N GLN A 88 7.64 3.23 9.11
CA GLN A 88 6.99 1.93 8.87
C GLN A 88 7.88 0.97 8.06
N ARG A 89 9.04 1.43 7.58
CA ARG A 89 9.98 0.69 6.72
C ARG A 89 9.33 0.19 5.42
N LEU A 90 8.56 1.07 4.77
CA LEU A 90 7.93 0.79 3.48
C LEU A 90 8.98 0.76 2.37
N GLY A 91 8.81 -0.13 1.40
CA GLY A 91 9.78 -0.31 0.30
C GLY A 91 9.29 0.16 -1.06
N ALA A 92 8.05 0.64 -1.15
CA ALA A 92 7.45 1.13 -2.39
C ALA A 92 6.43 2.25 -2.11
N PHE A 93 6.18 3.08 -3.11
CA PHE A 93 5.00 3.95 -3.16
C PHE A 93 4.05 3.44 -4.23
N GLY A 94 2.86 3.00 -3.83
CA GLY A 94 1.83 2.47 -4.73
C GLY A 94 0.93 1.41 -4.08
N GLU A 95 -0.22 1.08 -4.65
CA GLU A 95 -0.77 1.60 -5.90
C GLU A 95 -1.36 3.02 -5.84
N ILE A 96 -0.85 3.94 -6.67
CA ILE A 96 -1.44 5.29 -6.74
C ILE A 96 -2.64 5.26 -7.68
N GLY A 97 -3.82 5.52 -7.12
CA GLY A 97 -5.08 5.36 -7.81
C GLY A 97 -5.53 6.61 -8.57
N GLN A 98 -6.27 6.39 -9.65
CA GLN A 98 -7.01 7.43 -10.35
C GLN A 98 -8.45 6.96 -10.57
N GLN A 99 -9.42 7.82 -10.30
CA GLN A 99 -10.83 7.49 -10.47
C GLN A 99 -11.31 7.81 -11.89
N GLY A 100 -11.93 6.83 -12.56
CA GLY A 100 -12.76 7.07 -13.74
C GLY A 100 -12.07 7.71 -14.95
N GLY A 101 -10.74 7.59 -15.07
CA GLY A 101 -10.00 8.21 -16.17
C GLY A 101 -9.74 9.72 -16.00
N VAL A 102 -10.18 10.32 -14.89
CA VAL A 102 -10.10 11.77 -14.66
C VAL A 102 -9.01 12.06 -13.63
N LEU A 103 -8.03 12.85 -14.03
CA LEU A 103 -6.99 13.36 -13.13
C LEU A 103 -7.44 14.69 -12.53
N THR A 104 -8.09 14.63 -11.36
CA THR A 104 -8.49 15.82 -10.59
C THR A 104 -7.27 16.59 -10.08
N ASP A 105 -7.46 17.81 -9.60
CA ASP A 105 -6.35 18.62 -9.07
C ASP A 105 -5.70 17.96 -7.84
N ASP A 106 -6.50 17.38 -6.95
CA ASP A 106 -5.98 16.64 -5.79
C ASP A 106 -5.25 15.36 -6.21
N ALA A 107 -5.78 14.60 -7.17
CA ALA A 107 -5.08 13.43 -7.70
C ALA A 107 -3.76 13.86 -8.34
N ARG A 108 -3.76 14.87 -9.22
CA ARG A 108 -2.53 15.43 -9.83
C ARG A 108 -1.50 15.83 -8.78
N LYS A 109 -1.95 16.48 -7.71
CA LYS A 109 -1.12 16.88 -6.57
C LYS A 109 -0.51 15.67 -5.85
N VAL A 110 -1.29 14.62 -5.60
CA VAL A 110 -0.80 13.35 -5.02
C VAL A 110 0.19 12.65 -5.94
N PHE A 111 -0.10 12.52 -7.23
CA PHE A 111 0.84 11.96 -8.21
C PHE A 111 2.17 12.74 -8.23
N ALA A 112 2.11 14.08 -8.18
CA ALA A 112 3.30 14.91 -8.09
C ALA A 112 4.05 14.74 -6.75
N ALA A 113 3.35 14.57 -5.64
CA ALA A 113 3.95 14.31 -4.33
C ALA A 113 4.69 12.97 -4.30
N VAL A 114 4.07 11.90 -4.83
CA VAL A 114 4.70 10.57 -4.92
C VAL A 114 5.96 10.60 -5.77
N ALA A 115 6.00 11.41 -6.84
CA ALA A 115 7.21 11.57 -7.66
C ALA A 115 8.34 12.34 -6.95
N LYS A 116 8.03 13.10 -5.90
CA LYS A 116 9.01 13.87 -5.10
C LYS A 116 9.56 13.06 -3.91
N ALA A 117 8.75 12.18 -3.35
CA ALA A 117 9.09 11.32 -2.22
C ALA A 117 10.15 10.27 -2.59
#